data_AF-A0A3Q3JE87-F1
#
_entry.id   AF-A0A3Q3JE87-F1
#
_cell.length_a   1.000
_cell.length_b   1.000
_cell.length_c   1.000
_cell.angle_alpha   90.00
_cell.angle_beta   90.00
_cell.angle_gamma   90.00
#
_symmetry.space_group_name_H-M   'P 1'
#
loop_
_entity.id
_entity.type
_entity.pdbx_description
1 polymer ?
#
loop_
_entity_poly.entity_id
_entity_poly.type
_entity_poly.pdbx_seq_one_letter_code
_entity_poly.pdbx_strand_id
1 'polypeptide(L)'
;MSKIALFLSLAAVNAMERTEIKINIIAEQLGLSWAELARELQFGVDDINRIRVENPNSLLDQSSALLSLWASREGKRAKSDLYTALKNIDRADIVTSLEGQAAQPAPGSSEEGACRLSDRDPTMLSPSVINGKTQKCTRHHIHMQNSNQYDHLYLSMRHE
;
A
#
# COMPACT_ATOMS: atom_id res chain seq x y z
N MET A 1 25.54 -27.85 20.52
CA MET A 1 24.65 -26.67 20.44
C MET A 1 23.52 -27.01 19.48
N SER A 2 22.28 -27.02 19.94
CA SER A 2 21.17 -27.75 19.32
C SER A 2 20.64 -27.12 18.02
N LYS A 3 20.33 -27.95 17.01
CA LYS A 3 19.63 -27.57 15.76
C LYS A 3 18.37 -26.72 15.99
N ILE A 4 17.68 -26.93 17.11
CA ILE A 4 16.51 -26.15 17.54
C ILE A 4 16.86 -24.66 17.71
N ALA A 5 18.02 -24.31 18.27
CA ALA A 5 18.43 -22.92 18.45
C ALA A 5 18.70 -22.22 17.11
N LEU A 6 19.25 -22.95 16.12
CA LEU A 6 19.48 -22.41 14.77
C LEU A 6 18.16 -22.15 14.04
N PHE A 7 17.19 -23.08 14.12
CA PHE A 7 15.86 -22.88 13.53
C PHE A 7 15.11 -21.70 14.14
N LEU A 8 15.15 -21.54 15.47
CA LEU A 8 14.52 -20.39 16.14
C LEU A 8 15.20 -19.08 15.74
N SER A 9 16.53 -19.07 15.64
CA SER A 9 17.28 -17.89 15.19
C SER A 9 16.92 -17.50 13.74
N LEU A 10 16.86 -18.47 12.82
CA LEU A 10 16.52 -18.21 11.43
C LEU A 10 15.07 -17.72 11.28
N ALA A 11 14.14 -18.33 12.02
CA ALA A 11 12.74 -17.90 12.02
C ALA A 11 12.59 -16.47 12.57
N ALA A 12 13.34 -16.11 13.62
CA ALA A 12 13.36 -14.76 14.16
C ALA A 12 13.93 -13.74 13.16
N VAL A 13 15.05 -14.05 12.50
CA VAL A 13 15.66 -13.17 11.47
C VAL A 13 14.69 -12.93 10.32
N ASN A 14 14.07 -13.98 9.79
CA ASN A 14 13.07 -13.85 8.72
C ASN A 14 11.81 -13.07 9.16
N ALA A 15 11.41 -13.16 10.43
CA ALA A 15 10.29 -12.35 10.96
C ALA A 15 10.66 -10.86 11.12
N MET A 16 11.91 -10.57 11.50
CA MET A 16 12.43 -9.21 11.61
C MET A 16 12.56 -8.55 10.23
N GLU A 17 13.14 -9.25 9.25
CA GLU A 17 13.27 -8.77 7.86
C GLU A 17 11.90 -8.43 7.25
N ARG A 18 10.89 -9.28 7.44
CA ARG A 18 9.51 -8.98 7.01
C ARG A 18 8.91 -7.77 7.70
N THR A 19 9.33 -7.47 8.93
CA THR A 19 8.86 -6.31 9.68
C THR A 19 9.54 -5.04 9.19
N GLU A 20 10.85 -5.11 8.94
CA GLU A 20 11.64 -4.01 8.36
C GLU A 20 11.12 -3.61 6.98
N ILE A 21 10.84 -4.58 6.10
CA ILE A 21 10.23 -4.30 4.78
C ILE A 21 8.91 -3.55 4.94
N LYS A 22 8.05 -3.97 5.86
CA LYS A 22 6.77 -3.28 6.11
C LYS A 22 6.98 -1.86 6.63
N ILE A 23 7.95 -1.65 7.51
CA ILE A 23 8.29 -0.32 8.04
C ILE A 23 8.80 0.60 6.92
N ASN A 24 9.64 0.09 6.02
CA ASN A 24 10.16 0.87 4.89
C ASN A 24 9.03 1.29 3.94
N ILE A 25 8.10 0.39 3.62
CA ILE A 25 6.92 0.72 2.80
C ILE A 25 6.05 1.80 3.49
N ILE A 26 5.89 1.72 4.81
CA ILE A 26 5.18 2.78 5.56
C ILE A 26 5.93 4.10 5.39
N ALA A 27 7.26 4.13 5.57
CA ALA A 27 8.05 5.35 5.40
C ALA A 27 7.88 5.98 4.01
N GLU A 28 7.89 5.17 2.96
CA GLU A 28 7.68 5.60 1.58
C GLU A 28 6.30 6.21 1.34
N GLN A 29 5.26 5.63 1.93
CA GLN A 29 3.86 6.08 1.73
C GLN A 29 3.43 7.19 2.69
N LEU A 30 4.15 7.41 3.79
CA LEU A 30 3.75 8.33 4.85
C LEU A 30 3.80 9.79 4.39
N GLY A 31 4.89 10.20 3.73
CA GLY A 31 5.04 11.54 3.16
C GLY A 31 4.80 12.64 4.19
N LEU A 32 4.02 13.68 3.85
CA LEU A 32 3.75 14.83 4.72
C LEU A 32 3.05 14.47 6.05
N SER A 33 2.37 13.32 6.11
CA SER A 33 1.68 12.86 7.32
C SER A 33 2.63 12.44 8.45
N TRP A 34 3.96 12.41 8.23
CA TRP A 34 4.92 11.94 9.22
C TRP A 34 4.88 12.73 10.53
N ALA A 35 4.68 14.05 10.47
CA ALA A 35 4.65 14.88 11.68
C ALA A 35 3.37 14.67 12.50
N GLU A 36 2.27 14.29 11.85
CA GLU A 36 1.01 13.92 12.51
C GLU A 36 1.15 12.54 13.15
N LEU A 37 1.74 11.59 12.43
CA LEU A 37 2.05 10.27 12.99
C LEU A 37 2.98 10.37 14.19
N ALA A 38 3.99 11.24 14.14
CA ALA A 38 4.91 11.46 15.26
C ALA A 38 4.18 11.94 16.51
N ARG A 39 3.23 12.88 16.36
CA ARG A 39 2.40 13.36 17.48
C ARG A 39 1.51 12.25 18.02
N GLU A 40 0.90 11.45 17.16
CA GLU A 40 0.07 10.30 17.57
C GLU A 40 0.89 9.27 18.35
N LEU A 41 2.14 9.02 17.93
CA LEU A 41 3.12 8.17 18.60
C LEU A 41 3.81 8.83 19.81
N GLN A 42 3.30 9.98 20.27
CA GLN A 42 3.75 10.68 21.46
C GLN A 42 5.20 11.19 21.38
N PHE A 43 5.68 11.58 20.20
CA PHE A 43 6.94 12.33 20.06
C PHE A 43 6.72 13.80 20.43
N GLY A 44 7.67 14.38 21.15
CA GLY A 44 7.66 15.79 21.50
C GLY A 44 7.97 16.70 20.31
N VAL A 45 7.61 17.97 20.44
CA VAL A 45 7.89 19.00 19.42
C VAL A 45 9.39 19.10 19.12
N ASP A 46 10.25 18.95 20.12
CA ASP A 46 11.70 19.01 19.95
C ASP A 46 12.25 17.83 19.15
N ASP A 47 11.75 16.61 19.35
CA ASP A 47 12.14 15.45 18.56
C ASP A 47 11.68 15.58 17.09
N ILE A 48 10.45 16.07 16.89
CA ILE A 48 9.91 16.36 15.56
C ILE A 48 10.76 17.44 14.88
N ASN A 49 11.12 18.50 15.60
CA ASN A 49 12.00 19.56 15.09
C ASN A 49 13.37 19.02 14.72
N ARG A 50 13.97 18.17 15.57
CA ARG A 50 15.27 17.55 15.32
C ARG A 50 15.26 16.74 14.02
N ILE A 51 14.29 15.84 13.84
CA ILE A 51 14.16 15.02 12.63
C ILE A 51 14.07 15.90 11.38
N ARG A 52 13.28 16.97 11.44
CA ARG A 52 13.09 17.90 10.32
C ARG A 52 14.38 18.65 9.96
N VAL A 53 15.14 19.10 10.96
CA VAL A 53 16.39 19.84 10.73
C VAL A 53 17.49 18.92 10.24
N GLU A 54 17.54 17.67 10.72
CA GLU A 54 18.51 16.66 10.27
C GLU A 54 18.24 16.18 8.84
N ASN A 55 16.97 16.19 8.40
CA ASN A 55 16.54 15.66 7.10
C ASN A 55 15.72 16.69 6.29
N PRO A 56 16.24 17.90 6.01
CA PRO A 56 15.42 19.04 5.57
C PRO A 56 14.82 18.88 4.16
N ASN A 57 15.45 18.06 3.30
CA ASN A 57 15.11 17.96 1.87
C ASN A 57 14.39 16.65 1.49
N SER A 58 14.09 15.79 2.46
CA SER A 58 13.59 14.44 2.18
C SER A 58 12.52 14.01 3.19
N LEU A 59 11.27 13.94 2.72
CA LEU A 59 10.17 13.39 3.51
C LEU A 59 10.34 11.90 3.77
N LEU A 60 11.00 11.19 2.85
CA LEU A 60 11.33 9.78 3.03
C LEU A 60 12.31 9.60 4.19
N ASP A 61 13.36 10.43 4.26
CA ASP A 61 14.33 10.35 5.35
C ASP A 61 13.72 10.81 6.68
N GLN A 62 12.85 11.83 6.68
CA GLN A 62 12.08 12.23 7.86
C GLN A 62 11.19 11.08 8.37
N SER A 63 10.46 10.42 7.47
CA SER A 63 9.57 9.30 7.79
C SER A 63 10.36 8.08 8.28
N SER A 64 11.47 7.77 7.63
CA SER A 64 12.36 6.67 8.01
C SER A 64 12.98 6.92 9.38
N ALA A 65 13.50 8.12 9.64
CA ALA A 65 14.06 8.50 10.93
C ALA A 65 13.03 8.41 12.07
N LEU A 66 11.80 8.87 11.84
CA LEU A 66 10.70 8.71 12.78
C LEU A 66 10.46 7.22 13.13
N LEU A 67 10.32 6.37 12.11
CA LEU A 67 10.02 4.95 12.32
C LEU A 67 11.19 4.19 12.94
N SER A 68 12.44 4.55 12.65
CA SER A 68 13.62 3.98 13.30
C SER A 68 13.70 4.35 14.78
N LEU A 69 13.47 5.63 15.12
CA LEU A 69 13.42 6.08 16.52
C LEU A 69 12.29 5.39 17.29
N TRP A 70 11.13 5.28 16.65
CA TRP A 70 9.98 4.62 17.24
C TRP A 70 10.21 3.10 17.43
N ALA A 71 10.76 2.40 16.44
CA ALA A 71 11.05 0.97 16.53
C ALA A 71 12.05 0.65 17.65
N SER A 72 12.99 1.56 17.90
CA SER A 72 13.96 1.45 19.00
C SER A 72 13.32 1.58 20.39
N ARG A 73 12.16 2.26 20.50
CA ARG A 73 11.44 2.49 21.76
C ARG A 73 10.49 1.34 22.13
N GLU A 74 9.72 0.82 21.18
CA GLU A 74 8.47 0.10 21.48
C GLU A 74 8.61 -1.44 21.55
N GLY A 75 9.75 -2.00 21.12
CA GLY A 75 10.05 -3.42 21.25
C GLY A 75 8.98 -4.34 20.63
N LYS A 76 8.42 -5.29 21.40
CA LYS A 76 7.50 -6.33 20.88
C LYS A 76 6.09 -5.83 20.56
N ARG A 77 5.63 -4.69 21.12
CA ARG A 77 4.28 -4.14 20.88
C ARG A 77 4.23 -3.13 19.74
N ALA A 78 5.39 -2.72 19.24
CA ALA A 78 5.56 -1.76 18.16
C ALA A 78 4.48 -1.90 17.07
N LYS A 79 4.39 -3.05 16.43
CA LYS A 79 3.57 -3.18 15.21
C LYS A 79 2.08 -2.84 15.37
N SER A 80 1.45 -3.19 16.51
CA SER A 80 0.03 -2.92 16.74
C SER A 80 -0.24 -1.43 16.95
N ASP A 81 0.64 -0.79 17.71
CA ASP A 81 0.50 0.63 18.08
C ASP A 81 0.68 1.52 16.84
N LEU A 82 1.60 1.17 15.93
CA LEU A 82 1.78 1.88 14.66
C LEU A 82 0.56 1.82 13.75
N TYR A 83 -0.04 0.63 13.57
CA TYR A 83 -1.23 0.51 12.71
C TYR A 83 -2.45 1.23 13.29
N THR A 84 -2.55 1.28 14.61
CA THR A 84 -3.59 2.07 15.29
C THR A 84 -3.35 3.56 15.08
N ALA A 85 -2.12 4.03 15.29
CA ALA A 85 -1.75 5.42 15.08
C ALA A 85 -1.98 5.88 13.63
N LEU A 86 -1.63 5.05 12.64
CA LEU A 86 -1.91 5.33 11.23
C LEU A 86 -3.40 5.51 10.94
N LYS A 87 -4.26 4.71 11.56
CA LYS A 87 -5.72 4.87 11.42
C LYS A 87 -6.23 6.14 12.09
N ASN A 88 -5.65 6.52 13.23
CA ASN A 88 -6.05 7.72 13.97
C ASN A 88 -5.69 9.03 13.23
N ILE A 89 -4.73 8.99 12.30
CA ILE A 89 -4.38 10.12 11.43
C ILE A 89 -5.01 10.00 10.03
N ASP A 90 -6.09 9.22 9.89
CA ASP A 90 -6.81 8.97 8.63
C ASP A 90 -5.96 8.36 7.50
N ARG A 91 -4.85 7.67 7.84
CA ARG A 91 -3.96 6.96 6.90
C ARG A 91 -4.16 5.44 6.92
N ALA A 92 -5.41 5.00 7.00
CA ALA A 92 -5.76 3.58 6.91
C ALA A 92 -5.42 2.97 5.53
N ASP A 93 -5.28 3.80 4.49
CA ASP A 93 -4.87 3.40 3.14
C ASP A 93 -3.52 2.66 3.12
N ILE A 94 -2.55 3.14 3.91
CA ILE A 94 -1.23 2.51 4.05
C ILE A 94 -1.38 1.10 4.66
N VAL A 95 -2.20 0.97 5.71
CA VAL A 95 -2.41 -0.31 6.39
C VAL A 95 -3.03 -1.34 5.44
N THR A 96 -4.05 -0.95 4.68
CA THR A 96 -4.69 -1.84 3.71
C THR A 96 -3.74 -2.26 2.58
N SER A 97 -2.86 -1.36 2.11
CA SER A 97 -1.84 -1.68 1.10
C SER A 97 -0.86 -2.76 1.58
N LEU A 98 -0.50 -2.76 2.87
CA LEU A 98 0.40 -3.75 3.48
C LEU A 98 -0.25 -5.12 3.71
N GLU A 99 -1.55 -5.15 3.94
CA GLU A 99 -2.33 -6.38 4.12
C GLU A 99 -2.65 -7.03 2.77
N GLY A 100 -2.90 -6.23 1.72
CA GLY A 100 -3.09 -6.73 0.35
C GLY A 100 -1.86 -7.44 -0.22
N GLN A 101 -0.65 -7.01 0.17
CA GLN A 101 0.60 -7.70 -0.19
C GLN A 101 0.84 -8.99 0.61
N ALA A 102 0.18 -9.18 1.76
CA ALA A 102 0.26 -10.42 2.54
C ALA A 102 -0.64 -11.53 1.97
N ALA A 103 -1.59 -11.19 1.10
CA ALA A 103 -2.39 -12.14 0.32
C ALA A 103 -1.64 -12.54 -0.98
N GLN A 104 -0.40 -13.00 -0.84
CA GLN A 104 0.22 -13.88 -1.82
C GLN A 104 0.53 -15.19 -1.10
N PRO A 105 -0.32 -16.23 -1.25
CA PRO A 105 0.02 -17.54 -0.74
C PRO A 105 1.27 -18.03 -1.45
N ALA A 106 2.21 -18.57 -0.67
CA ALA A 106 3.38 -19.26 -1.20
C ALA A 106 2.96 -20.29 -2.27
N PRO A 107 3.58 -20.32 -3.46
CA PRO A 107 3.34 -21.38 -4.42
C PRO A 107 4.00 -22.66 -3.89
N GLY A 108 3.23 -23.55 -3.29
CA GLY A 108 3.77 -24.82 -2.81
C GLY A 108 2.88 -25.59 -1.84
N SER A 109 1.72 -26.05 -2.32
CA SER A 109 1.12 -27.37 -2.02
C SER A 109 -0.37 -27.32 -2.33
N SER A 110 -0.71 -27.59 -3.60
CA SER A 110 -1.93 -28.33 -3.93
C SER A 110 -1.62 -29.02 -5.25
N GLU A 111 -1.21 -30.27 -5.12
CA GLU A 111 -0.99 -31.18 -6.22
C GLU A 111 -2.32 -31.38 -6.97
N GLU A 112 -2.25 -31.15 -8.28
CA GLU A 112 -2.89 -31.93 -9.33
C GLU A 112 -4.42 -32.15 -9.29
N GLY A 113 -5.12 -31.56 -10.25
CA GLY A 113 -6.51 -31.90 -10.51
C GLY A 113 -7.08 -31.18 -11.73
N ALA A 114 -6.59 -31.57 -12.91
CA ALA A 114 -7.03 -31.08 -14.20
C ALA A 114 -8.56 -30.90 -14.30
N CYS A 115 -9.01 -29.77 -14.85
CA CYS A 115 -10.37 -29.65 -15.40
C CYS A 115 -10.46 -30.52 -16.67
N ARG A 116 -10.47 -31.84 -16.46
CA ARG A 116 -10.76 -32.84 -17.48
C ARG A 116 -12.25 -32.75 -17.78
N LEU A 117 -12.54 -32.35 -19.02
CA LEU A 117 -13.58 -32.92 -19.88
C LEU A 117 -14.45 -33.96 -19.17
N SER A 118 -15.70 -33.62 -18.91
CA SER A 118 -16.78 -34.59 -18.82
C SER A 118 -17.83 -34.19 -19.85
N ASP A 119 -17.69 -34.85 -21.00
CA ASP A 119 -18.73 -35.11 -21.98
C ASP A 119 -19.87 -35.95 -21.34
N ARG A 120 -21.08 -35.81 -21.91
CA ARG A 120 -22.37 -36.52 -21.70
C ARG A 120 -23.45 -35.68 -20.99
N ASP A 121 -24.66 -35.50 -21.52
CA ASP A 121 -25.40 -36.19 -22.59
C ASP A 121 -26.38 -35.22 -23.30
N PRO A 122 -26.53 -35.32 -24.64
CA PRO A 122 -27.43 -34.52 -25.46
C PRO A 122 -28.87 -35.04 -25.45
N THR A 123 -29.67 -34.63 -24.46
CA THR A 123 -31.13 -34.66 -24.58
C THR A 123 -31.75 -33.64 -23.63
N MET A 124 -32.17 -32.50 -24.17
CA MET A 124 -33.48 -31.88 -23.92
C MET A 124 -33.53 -30.57 -24.70
N LEU A 125 -33.87 -30.72 -25.98
CA LEU A 125 -34.48 -29.68 -26.77
C LEU A 125 -35.72 -29.16 -26.04
N SER A 126 -35.84 -27.84 -25.91
CA SER A 126 -37.11 -27.23 -26.31
C SER A 126 -36.90 -25.85 -26.92
N PRO A 127 -37.58 -25.57 -28.05
CA PRO A 127 -37.31 -24.44 -28.91
C PRO A 127 -38.18 -23.24 -28.54
N SER A 128 -37.61 -22.04 -28.52
CA SER A 128 -38.40 -20.82 -28.69
C SER A 128 -37.63 -19.79 -29.49
N VAL A 129 -37.82 -19.93 -30.80
CA VAL A 129 -38.04 -18.88 -31.80
C VAL A 129 -37.51 -17.45 -31.53
N ILE A 130 -36.46 -17.12 -32.29
CA ILE A 130 -36.28 -15.95 -33.16
C ILE A 130 -36.93 -14.60 -32.76
N ASN A 131 -36.08 -13.63 -32.41
CA ASN A 131 -35.99 -12.27 -32.98
C ASN A 131 -34.74 -11.60 -32.34
N GLY A 132 -33.62 -11.26 -32.98
CA GLY A 132 -33.45 -10.67 -34.30
C GLY A 132 -33.12 -9.19 -34.19
N LYS A 133 -31.97 -8.78 -33.60
CA LYS A 133 -31.32 -7.46 -33.86
C LYS A 133 -29.79 -7.51 -33.67
N THR A 134 -29.12 -7.47 -34.80
CA THR A 134 -27.71 -7.10 -34.99
C THR A 134 -27.50 -5.64 -34.58
N GLN A 135 -26.36 -5.31 -33.94
CA GLN A 135 -25.41 -4.25 -34.34
C GLN A 135 -24.74 -3.50 -33.17
N LYS A 136 -23.40 -3.58 -33.23
CA LYS A 136 -22.40 -2.51 -33.04
C LYS A 136 -21.98 -2.12 -31.61
N CYS A 137 -20.78 -2.58 -31.29
CA CYS A 137 -19.80 -1.93 -30.44
C CYS A 137 -19.73 -0.41 -30.73
N THR A 138 -19.79 0.42 -29.70
CA THR A 138 -19.35 1.82 -29.78
C THR A 138 -18.55 2.18 -28.53
N ARG A 139 -17.26 2.41 -28.78
CA ARG A 139 -16.22 2.91 -27.90
C ARG A 139 -16.58 4.34 -27.45
N HIS A 140 -16.86 4.55 -26.16
CA HIS A 140 -16.88 5.89 -25.60
C HIS A 140 -15.46 6.30 -25.20
N HIS A 141 -14.82 7.06 -26.09
CA HIS A 141 -13.66 7.89 -25.81
C HIS A 141 -14.16 9.18 -25.17
N ILE A 142 -13.95 9.38 -23.87
CA ILE A 142 -14.19 10.67 -23.22
C ILE A 142 -12.96 11.53 -23.48
N HIS A 143 -13.13 12.45 -24.42
CA HIS A 143 -12.25 13.60 -24.61
C HIS A 143 -12.74 14.72 -23.68
N MET A 144 -12.06 14.95 -22.56
CA MET A 144 -12.22 16.21 -21.83
C MET A 144 -11.23 17.22 -22.40
N GLN A 145 -11.76 18.16 -23.18
CA GLN A 145 -11.13 19.46 -23.33
C GLN A 145 -11.17 20.14 -21.97
N ASN A 146 -10.01 20.47 -21.40
CA ASN A 146 -9.92 21.54 -20.42
C ASN A 146 -8.91 22.55 -20.95
N SER A 147 -9.45 23.55 -21.63
CA SER A 147 -8.76 24.68 -22.21
C SER A 147 -8.17 25.55 -21.10
N ASN A 148 -6.88 25.82 -21.25
CA ASN A 148 -6.03 26.79 -20.55
C ASN A 148 -6.78 27.98 -19.91
N GLN A 149 -6.88 27.97 -18.58
CA GLN A 149 -7.26 29.14 -17.77
C GLN A 149 -6.04 29.84 -17.13
N TYR A 150 -4.81 29.47 -17.50
CA TYR A 150 -3.58 30.00 -16.89
C TYR A 150 -2.77 30.98 -17.74
N ASP A 151 -3.10 31.17 -19.02
CA ASP A 151 -2.33 32.08 -19.89
C ASP A 151 -2.66 33.57 -19.69
N HIS A 152 -3.81 33.91 -19.11
CA HIS A 152 -4.24 35.31 -19.01
C HIS A 152 -3.61 36.08 -17.84
N LEU A 153 -2.99 35.39 -16.87
CA LEU A 153 -2.35 36.02 -15.71
C LEU A 153 -0.86 36.32 -15.93
N TYR A 154 -0.22 35.69 -16.93
CA TYR A 154 1.21 35.91 -17.19
C TYR A 154 1.51 37.13 -18.10
N LEU A 155 0.49 37.64 -18.80
CA LEU A 155 0.62 38.81 -19.69
C LEU A 155 0.32 40.15 -18.99
N SER A 156 -0.17 40.16 -17.76
CA SER A 156 -0.51 41.39 -17.02
C SER A 156 0.59 41.93 -16.10
N MET A 157 1.77 41.29 -16.04
CA MET A 157 2.91 41.74 -15.22
C MET A 157 4.14 42.17 -16.04
N ARG A 158 3.95 42.49 -17.34
CA ARG A 158 5.04 43.02 -18.18
C ARG A 158 4.74 44.39 -18.77
N HIS A 159 4.20 45.27 -17.95
CA HIS A 159 4.29 46.71 -18.19
C HIS A 159 4.08 47.46 -16.88
N GLU A 160 5.17 47.61 -16.12
CA GLU A 160 5.53 48.85 -15.43
C GLU A 160 7.04 48.87 -15.18
#